data_AF-A0A660S3P7-F1
#
_entry.id   AF-A0A660S3P7-F1
#
_cell.length_a   1.000
_cell.length_b   1.000
_cell.length_c   1.000
_cell.angle_alpha   90.00
_cell.angle_beta   90.00
_cell.angle_gamma   90.00
#
_symmetry.space_group_name_H-M   'P 1'
#
loop_
_entity.id
_entity.type
_entity.pdbx_description
1 polymer ?
#
loop_
_entity_poly.entity_id
_entity_poly.type
_entity_poly.pdbx_seq_one_letter_code
_entity_poly.pdbx_strand_id
1 'polypeptide(L)'
;MNKVPPINVEDKELWLEINTFQCKYGRFSPEACEKLRERAEQLSSAKKIDDKTYLTKPICCKSCKEWKKLSEEVYEKRRKYLEQLRTQNEKKVKKM
;
A
#
# COMPACT_ATOMS: atom_id res chain seq x y z
N MET A 1 -6.08 -12.90 4.68
CA MET A 1 -5.58 -11.56 5.06
C MET A 1 -6.79 -10.66 5.28
N ASN A 2 -6.98 -10.15 6.50
CA ASN A 2 -8.01 -9.14 6.74
C ASN A 2 -7.52 -7.80 6.16
N LYS A 3 -7.94 -7.51 4.92
CA LYS A 3 -7.61 -6.26 4.23
C LYS A 3 -8.30 -5.11 4.97
N VAL A 4 -7.51 -4.10 5.33
CA VAL A 4 -8.00 -2.90 6.02
C VAL A 4 -7.99 -1.77 4.99
N PRO A 5 -9.09 -1.05 4.77
CA PRO A 5 -9.13 0.03 3.78
C PRO A 5 -8.16 1.15 4.16
N PRO A 6 -7.72 1.96 3.17
CA PRO A 6 -6.80 3.06 3.43
C PRO A 6 -7.45 4.09 4.37
N ILE A 7 -6.66 4.60 5.30
CA ILE A 7 -7.09 5.63 6.25
C ILE A 7 -7.02 6.98 5.55
N ASN A 8 -8.10 7.74 5.63
CA ASN A 8 -8.13 9.12 5.19
C ASN A 8 -7.62 10.03 6.32
N VAL A 9 -6.49 10.69 6.10
CA VAL A 9 -5.91 11.69 6.99
C VAL A 9 -5.49 12.89 6.15
N GLU A 10 -5.68 14.10 6.69
CA GLU A 10 -5.33 15.34 5.99
C GLU A 10 -3.81 15.51 5.86
N ASP A 11 -3.07 15.01 6.85
CA ASP A 11 -1.61 15.05 6.84
C ASP A 11 -1.03 14.06 5.83
N LYS A 12 -0.37 14.59 4.80
CA LYS A 12 0.14 13.81 3.67
C LYS A 12 1.26 12.85 4.06
N GLU A 13 2.12 13.24 5.00
CA GLU A 13 3.26 12.42 5.43
C GLU A 13 2.79 11.23 6.26
N LEU A 14 1.88 11.49 7.20
CA LEU A 14 1.18 10.48 7.99
C LEU A 14 0.37 9.55 7.09
N TRP A 15 -0.31 10.11 6.08
CA TRP A 15 -1.03 9.30 5.10
C TRP A 15 -0.10 8.30 4.41
N LEU A 16 1.07 8.75 3.95
CA LEU A 16 2.05 7.90 3.31
C LEU A 16 2.60 6.85 4.28
N GLU A 17 2.90 7.22 5.52
CA GLU A 17 3.43 6.29 6.53
C GLU A 17 2.46 5.15 6.86
N ILE A 18 1.17 5.47 7.00
CA ILE A 18 0.12 4.53 7.39
C ILE A 18 -0.33 3.67 6.21
N ASN A 19 -0.46 4.25 5.01
CA ASN A 19 -1.14 3.61 3.90
C ASN A 19 -0.22 2.91 2.89
N THR A 20 1.10 3.13 2.98
CA THR A 20 2.06 2.63 2.00
C THR A 20 3.26 1.95 2.64
N PHE A 21 3.98 1.15 1.87
CA PHE A 21 5.28 0.57 2.22
C PHE A 21 6.33 0.93 1.18
N GLN A 22 7.60 0.88 1.59
CA GLN A 22 8.74 1.10 0.69
C GLN A 22 9.15 -0.23 0.03
N CYS A 23 9.14 -0.29 -1.30
CA CYS A 23 9.72 -1.35 -2.10
C CYS A 23 11.00 -0.83 -2.79
N LYS A 24 11.89 -1.73 -3.22
CA LYS A 24 13.06 -1.37 -4.04
C LYS A 24 12.72 -0.65 -5.35
N TYR A 25 11.48 -0.78 -5.84
CA TYR A 25 11.01 -0.13 -7.07
C TYR A 25 10.16 1.11 -6.81
N GLY A 26 10.01 1.53 -5.55
CA GLY A 26 9.20 2.69 -5.19
C GLY A 26 8.29 2.43 -3.99
N ARG A 27 7.50 3.44 -3.64
CA ARG A 27 6.53 3.37 -2.55
C ARG A 27 5.17 2.96 -3.08
N PHE A 28 4.56 1.95 -2.47
CA PHE A 28 3.29 1.38 -2.93
C PHE A 28 2.33 1.16 -1.77
N SER A 29 1.04 1.36 -2.02
CA SER A 29 -0.02 0.79 -1.19
C SER A 29 -0.14 -0.71 -1.46
N PRO A 30 -0.57 -1.52 -0.49
CA PRO A 30 -0.90 -2.94 -0.69
C PRO A 30 -1.77 -3.19 -1.93
N GLU A 31 -2.81 -2.37 -2.10
CA GLU A 31 -3.77 -2.43 -3.20
C GLU A 31 -3.15 -2.07 -4.55
N ALA A 32 -2.25 -1.08 -4.56
CA ALA A 32 -1.51 -0.71 -5.76
C ALA A 32 -0.53 -1.82 -6.16
N CYS A 33 0.17 -2.42 -5.19
CA CYS A 33 1.06 -3.55 -5.43
C CYS A 33 0.30 -4.79 -5.90
N GLU A 34 -0.87 -5.08 -5.32
CA GLU A 34 -1.75 -6.19 -5.74
C GLU A 34 -2.26 -5.98 -7.16
N LYS A 35 -2.78 -4.78 -7.49
CA LYS A 35 -3.20 -4.46 -8.87
C LYS A 35 -2.05 -4.54 -9.87
N LEU A 36 -0.85 -4.09 -9.49
CA LEU A 36 0.34 -4.25 -10.34
C LEU A 36 0.64 -5.73 -10.59
N ARG A 37 0.37 -6.62 -9.64
CA ARG A 37 0.61 -8.06 -9.78
C ARG A 37 -0.34 -8.75 -10.74
N GLU A 38 -1.52 -8.21 -10.99
CA GLU A 38 -2.46 -8.74 -11.98
C GLU A 38 -2.07 -8.33 -13.42
N ARG A 39 -1.17 -7.36 -13.58
CA ARG A 39 -0.79 -6.83 -14.91
C ARG A 39 0.21 -7.72 -15.66
N ALA A 40 0.30 -7.45 -16.96
CA ALA A 40 1.26 -8.07 -17.87
C ALA A 40 2.71 -7.83 -17.39
N GLU A 41 3.54 -8.86 -17.56
CA GLU A 41 4.97 -8.79 -17.26
C GLU A 41 5.68 -7.87 -18.27
N GLN A 42 6.60 -7.01 -17.82
CA GLN A 42 7.58 -6.42 -18.74
C GLN A 42 8.48 -7.53 -19.27
N LEU A 43 8.66 -7.60 -20.58
CA LEU A 43 9.84 -8.26 -21.14
C LEU A 43 11.04 -7.35 -20.82
N SER A 44 12.08 -7.90 -20.18
CA SER A 44 13.32 -7.20 -19.82
C SER A 44 14.07 -6.59 -21.01
N SER A 45 13.59 -6.81 -22.23
CA SER A 45 14.20 -6.45 -23.51
C SER A 45 13.31 -5.56 -24.39
N ALA A 46 12.22 -5.00 -23.86
CA ALA A 46 11.29 -4.17 -24.63
C ALA A 46 11.99 -2.91 -25.15
N LYS A 47 12.40 -2.92 -26.43
CA LYS A 47 13.18 -1.85 -27.09
C LYS A 47 12.43 -0.53 -27.30
N LYS A 48 11.10 -0.50 -27.14
CA LYS A 48 10.29 0.72 -27.18
C LYS A 48 9.12 0.58 -26.21
N ILE A 49 9.16 1.37 -25.15
CA ILE A 49 8.02 1.59 -24.27
C ILE A 49 7.27 2.75 -24.90
N ASP A 50 6.19 2.47 -25.61
CA ASP A 50 5.29 3.52 -26.11
C ASP A 50 4.58 4.17 -24.91
N ASP A 51 4.33 5.48 -24.93
CA ASP A 51 3.72 6.23 -23.81
C ASP A 51 2.31 5.69 -23.44
N LYS A 52 1.66 5.01 -24.39
CA LYS A 52 0.37 4.30 -24.21
C LYS A 52 0.53 2.89 -23.62
N THR A 53 1.75 2.36 -23.54
CA THR A 53 2.09 1.00 -23.09
C THR A 53 2.36 0.97 -21.58
N TYR A 54 1.39 1.49 -20.85
CA TYR A 54 0.69 0.71 -19.83
C TYR A 54 1.57 -0.04 -18.82
N LEU A 55 2.11 0.69 -17.84
CA LEU A 55 1.93 0.35 -16.43
C LEU A 55 2.25 -1.12 -16.04
N THR A 56 3.32 -1.65 -16.60
CA THR A 56 3.71 -3.06 -16.57
C THR A 56 4.50 -3.40 -15.31
N LYS A 57 4.41 -4.67 -14.86
CA LYS A 57 5.08 -5.10 -13.62
C LYS A 57 6.48 -5.67 -13.91
N PRO A 58 7.49 -5.39 -13.06
CA PRO A 58 8.79 -6.07 -13.14
C PRO A 58 8.63 -7.59 -13.01
N ILE A 59 9.37 -8.37 -13.80
CA ILE A 59 9.32 -9.85 -13.80
C ILE A 59 9.51 -10.41 -12.39
N CYS A 60 10.43 -9.85 -11.61
CA CYS A 60 10.72 -10.28 -10.25
C CYS A 60 9.52 -10.14 -9.29
N CYS A 61 8.51 -9.32 -9.61
CA CYS A 61 7.32 -9.19 -8.78
C CYS A 61 6.51 -10.50 -8.77
N LYS A 62 6.52 -11.30 -9.85
CA LYS A 62 5.80 -12.59 -9.92
C LYS A 62 6.16 -13.54 -8.77
N SER A 63 7.45 -13.63 -8.45
CA SER A 63 7.98 -14.54 -7.42
C SER A 63 8.26 -13.85 -6.09
N CYS A 64 8.07 -12.53 -5.99
CA CYS A 64 8.27 -11.80 -4.74
C CYS A 64 7.26 -12.31 -3.71
N LYS A 65 7.78 -12.81 -2.57
CA LYS A 65 6.99 -13.24 -1.40
C LYS A 65 6.88 -12.13 -0.35
N GLU A 66 7.77 -11.15 -0.40
CA GLU A 66 7.87 -10.05 0.57
C GLU A 66 6.65 -9.13 0.56
N TRP A 67 5.97 -8.98 -0.59
CA TRP A 67 4.81 -8.10 -0.67
C TRP A 67 3.69 -8.48 0.31
N LYS A 68 3.50 -9.77 0.62
CA LYS A 68 2.47 -10.20 1.57
C LYS A 68 2.78 -9.64 2.94
N LYS A 69 4.02 -9.85 3.39
CA LYS A 69 4.53 -9.34 4.67
C LYS A 69 4.42 -7.81 4.75
N LEU A 70 4.94 -7.11 3.74
CA LEU A 70 4.88 -5.64 3.68
C LEU A 70 3.43 -5.11 3.64
N SER A 71 2.53 -5.83 2.98
CA SER A 71 1.11 -5.49 2.96
C SER A 71 0.45 -5.71 4.31
N GLU A 72 0.79 -6.79 5.01
CA GLU A 72 0.31 -7.08 6.37
C GLU A 72 0.77 -6.02 7.37
N GLU A 73 2.01 -5.54 7.26
CA GLU A 73 2.52 -4.44 8.07
C GLU A 73 1.71 -3.16 7.87
N VAL A 74 1.37 -2.81 6.62
CA VAL A 74 0.50 -1.67 6.32
C VAL A 74 -0.90 -1.87 6.91
N TYR A 75 -1.51 -3.05 6.74
CA TYR A 75 -2.82 -3.32 7.33
C TYR A 75 -2.78 -3.24 8.87
N GLU A 76 -1.70 -3.64 9.50
CA GLU A 76 -1.52 -3.50 10.94
C GLU A 76 -1.41 -2.03 11.38
N LYS A 77 -0.63 -1.21 10.65
CA LYS A 77 -0.56 0.23 10.89
C LYS A 77 -1.95 0.88 10.80
N ARG A 78 -2.72 0.54 9.77
CA ARG A 78 -4.10 1.01 9.58
C ARG A 78 -4.99 0.63 10.76
N ARG A 79 -4.90 -0.62 11.27
CA ARG A 79 -5.66 -1.06 12.47
C ARG A 79 -5.28 -0.28 13.72
N LYS A 80 -3.98 -0.18 14.01
CA LYS A 80 -3.46 0.55 15.17
C LYS A 80 -3.93 1.99 15.18
N TYR A 81 -3.89 2.65 14.02
CA TYR A 81 -4.36 4.03 13.89
C TYR A 81 -5.86 4.17 14.14
N LEU A 82 -6.69 3.27 13.60
CA LEU A 82 -8.14 3.27 13.84
C LEU A 82 -8.48 3.04 15.32
N GLU A 83 -7.75 2.17 16.00
CA GLU A 83 -7.94 1.92 17.44
C GLU A 83 -7.56 3.13 18.29
N GLN A 84 -6.45 3.79 17.95
CA GLN A 84 -6.02 5.04 18.58
C GLN A 84 -7.07 6.15 18.40
N LEU A 85 -7.61 6.31 17.18
CA LEU A 85 -8.69 7.26 16.90
C LEU A 85 -9.95 6.97 17.73
N ARG A 86 -10.37 5.71 17.84
CA ARG A 86 -11.51 5.30 18.67
C ARG A 86 -11.29 5.68 20.13
N THR A 87 -10.15 5.31 20.69
CA THR A 87 -9.80 5.59 22.09
C THR A 87 -9.76 7.10 22.37
N GLN A 88 -9.22 7.90 21.45
CA GLN A 88 -9.20 9.36 21.59
C GLN A 88 -10.62 9.95 21.56
N ASN A 89 -11.48 9.47 20.67
CA ASN A 89 -12.87 9.93 20.58
C ASN A 89 -13.67 9.53 21.83
N GLU A 90 -13.52 8.30 22.34
CA GLU A 90 -14.18 7.87 23.58
C GLU A 90 -13.73 8.69 24.80
N LYS A 91 -12.45 9.07 24.87
CA LYS A 91 -11.93 9.95 25.92
C LYS A 91 -12.44 11.38 25.81
N LYS A 92 -12.66 11.89 24.58
CA LYS A 92 -13.28 13.21 24.36
C LYS A 92 -14.75 13.21 24.76
N VAL A 93 -15.50 12.17 24.39
CA VAL A 93 -16.92 12.03 24.74
C VAL A 93 -17.12 11.90 26.25
N LYS A 94 -16.26 11.16 26.98
CA LYS A 94 -16.34 11.04 28.45
C LYS A 94 -15.92 12.30 29.23
N LYS A 95 -15.33 13.29 28.57
CA LYS A 95 -14.93 14.57 29.17
C LYS A 95 -15.92 15.70 28.89
N MET A 96 -16.95 15.46 28.07
CA MET A 96 -18.12 16.32 27.90
C MET A 96 -19.23 15.86 28.82
#